data_AF-A0A6N6ZDD9-F1
#
_entry.id   AF-A0A6N6ZDD9-F1
#
_cell.length_a   1.000
_cell.length_b   1.000
_cell.length_c   1.000
_cell.angle_alpha   90.00
_cell.angle_beta   90.00
_cell.angle_gamma   90.00
#
_symmetry.space_group_name_H-M   'P 1'
#
loop_
_entity.id
_entity.type
_entity.pdbx_description
1 polymer ?
#
loop_
_entity_poly.entity_id
_entity_poly.type
_entity_poly.pdbx_seq_one_letter_code
_entity_poly.pdbx_strand_id
1 'polypeptide(L)' 'MALETKELREHPVAELEKQLRDLQEKLLKARLDKLTGQLEKTHLLKEYRRDIARLLTVINEKNRQAATAQA' A
#
# COMPACT_ATOMS: atom_id res chain seq x y z
N MET A 1 -0.82 9.42 7.61
CA MET A 1 -0.12 10.10 6.49
C MET A 1 -0.71 9.61 5.19
N ALA A 2 -1.31 10.49 4.38
CA ALA A 2 -1.88 10.08 3.10
C ALA A 2 -0.77 10.05 2.06
N LEU A 3 -0.26 8.87 1.71
CA LEU A 3 0.55 8.72 0.51
C LEU A 3 -0.25 9.30 -0.67
N GLU A 4 0.33 10.27 -1.36
CA GLU A 4 -0.28 10.88 -2.53
C GLU A 4 -0.12 9.93 -3.72
N THR A 5 -1.23 9.58 -4.34
CA THR A 5 -1.28 8.66 -5.50
C THR A 5 -0.47 9.16 -6.69
N LYS A 6 -0.09 10.44 -6.71
CA LYS A 6 0.76 11.04 -7.75
C LYS A 6 2.20 10.57 -7.64
N GLU A 7 2.79 10.64 -6.44
CA GLU A 7 4.18 10.22 -6.20
C GLU A 7 4.34 8.71 -6.49
N LEU A 8 3.36 7.90 -6.10
CA LEU A 8 3.34 6.45 -6.36
C LEU A 8 3.33 6.10 -7.87
N ARG A 9 2.89 6.99 -8.76
CA ARG A 9 2.94 6.72 -10.21
C ARG A 9 4.33 6.94 -10.80
N GLU A 10 5.13 7.82 -10.19
CA GLU A 10 6.47 8.18 -10.68
C GLU A 10 7.51 7.11 -10.29
N HIS A 11 7.28 6.39 -9.20
CA HIS A 11 8.16 5.30 -8.77
C HIS A 11 8.08 4.06 -9.69
N PRO A 12 9.20 3.32 -9.83
CA PRO A 12 9.25 2.06 -10.56
C PRO A 12 8.45 0.96 -9.86
N VAL A 13 7.88 0.04 -10.64
CA VAL A 13 7.01 -1.04 -10.14
C VAL A 13 7.68 -1.87 -9.05
N ALA A 14 8.98 -2.14 -9.18
CA ALA A 14 9.76 -2.90 -8.20
C ALA A 14 9.85 -2.19 -6.82
N GLU A 15 9.90 -0.85 -6.81
CA GLU A 15 9.94 -0.09 -5.56
C GLU A 15 8.56 -0.04 -4.89
N LEU A 16 7.50 0.03 -5.69
CA LEU A 16 6.11 -0.07 -5.22
C LEU A 16 5.84 -1.45 -4.57
N GLU A 17 6.33 -2.54 -5.17
CA GLU A 17 6.19 -3.88 -4.58
C GLU A 17 6.95 -4.01 -3.25
N LYS A 18 8.11 -3.38 -3.13
CA LYS A 18 8.86 -3.34 -1.87
C LYS A 18 8.10 -2.57 -0.78
N GLN A 19 7.60 -1.39 -1.11
CA GLN A 19 6.77 -0.59 -0.20
C GLN A 19 5.48 -1.31 0.21
N LEU A 20 4.87 -2.07 -0.71
CA LEU A 20 3.71 -2.91 -0.41
C LEU A 20 4.02 -3.94 0.69
N ARG A 21 5.17 -4.64 0.59
CA ARG A 21 5.60 -5.61 1.61
C ARG A 21 5.84 -4.94 2.96
N ASP A 22 6.53 -3.81 2.96
CA ASP A 22 6.79 -3.05 4.19
C ASP A 22 5.47 -2.59 4.88
N LEU A 23 4.47 -2.17 4.10
CA LEU A 23 3.17 -1.79 4.62
C LEU A 23 2.35 -2.98 5.13
N GLN A 24 2.47 -4.15 4.49
CA GLN A 24 1.84 -5.38 4.96
C GLN A 24 2.42 -5.83 6.31
N GLU A 25 3.74 -5.74 6.49
CA GLU A 25 4.39 -6.02 7.78
C GLU A 25 3.94 -5.04 8.87
N LYS A 26 3.88 -3.74 8.56
CA LYS A 26 3.34 -2.72 9.48
C LYS A 26 1.89 -2.99 9.85
N LEU A 27 1.07 -3.42 8.89
CA LEU A 27 -0.32 -3.79 9.13
C LEU A 27 -0.42 -5.04 10.02
N LEU A 28 0.44 -6.03 9.82
CA LEU A 28 0.50 -7.24 10.65
C LEU A 28 0.85 -6.87 12.09
N LYS A 29 1.90 -6.06 12.30
CA LYS A 29 2.29 -5.56 13.61
C LYS A 29 1.13 -4.79 14.27
N ALA A 30 0.49 -3.87 13.55
CA ALA A 30 -0.67 -3.14 14.06
C ALA A 30 -1.88 -4.04 14.38
N ARG A 31 -2.05 -5.19 13.70
CA ARG A 31 -3.08 -6.18 14.05
C ARG A 31 -2.72 -6.96 15.32
N LEU A 32 -1.43 -7.28 15.50
CA LEU A 32 -0.94 -7.91 16.73
C LEU A 32 -1.08 -6.96 17.92
N ASP A 33 -0.70 -5.69 17.76
CA ASP A 33 -0.86 -4.65 18.79
C ASP A 33 -2.34 -4.42 19.16
N LYS A 34 -3.24 -4.57 18.17
CA LYS A 34 -4.70 -4.56 18.41
C LYS A 34 -5.13 -5.74 19.27
N LEU A 35 -4.59 -6.93 19.01
CA LEU A 35 -4.93 -8.15 19.73
C LEU A 35 -4.40 -8.13 21.16
N THR A 36 -3.21 -7.57 21.40
CA THR A 36 -2.61 -7.39 22.72
C THR A 36 -3.27 -6.29 23.55
N GLY A 37 -4.21 -5.53 22.98
CA GLY A 37 -4.93 -4.45 23.66
C GLY A 37 -4.09 -3.19 23.89
N GLN A 38 -2.88 -3.12 23.34
CA GLN A 38 -1.95 -1.99 23.48
C GLN A 38 -1.99 -1.01 22.30
N LEU A 39 -3.01 -1.12 21.43
CA LEU A 39 -3.09 -0.29 20.24
C LEU A 39 -3.52 1.14 20.58
N GLU A 40 -2.56 2.00 20.84
CA GLU A 40 -2.77 3.42 21.12
C GLU A 40 -3.39 4.18 19.93
N LYS A 41 -3.13 3.72 18.69
CA LYS A 41 -3.47 4.45 17.46
C LYS A 41 -4.28 3.60 16.47
N THR A 42 -5.58 3.47 16.74
CA THR A 42 -6.56 2.74 15.91
C THR A 42 -6.69 3.25 14.47
N HIS A 43 -6.36 4.53 14.22
CA HIS A 43 -6.40 5.13 12.89
C HIS A 43 -5.33 4.54 11.94
N LEU A 44 -4.19 4.06 12.46
CA LEU A 44 -3.10 3.50 11.64
C LEU A 44 -3.55 2.26 10.86
N LEU A 45 -4.39 1.40 11.45
CA LEU A 45 -5.00 0.26 10.76
C LEU A 45 -5.81 0.67 9.52
N LYS A 46 -6.46 1.83 9.55
CA LYS A 46 -7.25 2.35 8.43
C LYS A 46 -6.35 3.01 7.39
N GLU A 47 -5.31 3.71 7.83
CA GLU A 47 -4.30 4.29 6.94
C GLU A 47 -3.55 3.22 6.16
N TYR A 48 -2.94 2.24 6.83
CA TYR A 48 -2.19 1.16 6.17
C TYR A 48 -3.04 0.37 5.16
N ARG A 49 -4.31 0.10 5.48
CA ARG A 49 -5.23 -0.54 4.52
C ARG A 49 -5.48 0.30 3.27
N ARG A 50 -5.64 1.62 3.44
CA ARG A 50 -5.85 2.54 2.31
C ARG A 50 -4.60 2.67 1.45
N ASP A 51 -3.44 2.73 2.08
CA ASP A 51 -2.17 2.86 1.35
C ASP A 51 -1.85 1.59 0.55
N ILE A 52 -2.07 0.40 1.13
CA ILE A 52 -1.97 -0.87 0.40
C ILE A 52 -2.93 -0.91 -0.80
N ALA A 53 -4.18 -0.49 -0.61
CA ALA A 53 -5.15 -0.46 -1.70
C ALA A 53 -4.72 0.49 -2.83
N ARG A 54 -4.20 1.67 -2.50
CA ARG A 54 -3.68 2.63 -3.50
C ARG A 54 -2.50 2.06 -4.28
N LEU A 55 -1.55 1.42 -3.59
CA LEU A 55 -0.40 0.77 -4.22
C LEU A 55 -0.83 -0.32 -5.21
N LEU A 56 -1.74 -1.21 -4.79
CA LEU A 56 -2.28 -2.26 -5.66
C LEU A 56 -3.00 -1.68 -6.88
N THR A 57 -3.76 -0.59 -6.71
CA THR A 57 -4.43 0.09 -7.84
C THR A 57 -3.41 0.65 -8.83
N VAL A 58 -2.35 1.33 -8.37
CA VAL A 58 -1.32 1.89 -9.26
C VAL A 58 -0.55 0.80 -10.01
N ILE A 59 -0.20 -0.31 -9.34
CA ILE A 59 0.45 -1.46 -9.98
C ILE A 59 -0.47 -2.04 -11.08
N ASN A 60 -1.76 -2.21 -10.77
CA ASN A 60 -2.74 -2.70 -11.74
C ASN A 60 -2.96 -1.71 -12.89
N GLU A 61 -2.97 -0.40 -12.63
CA GLU A 61 -3.05 0.63 -13.68
C GLU A 61 -1.85 0.54 -14.64
N LYS A 62 -0.62 0.41 -14.12
CA LYS A 62 0.59 0.23 -14.95
C LYS A 62 0.55 -1.07 -15.76
N ASN A 63 0.14 -2.18 -15.15
CA ASN A 63 -0.01 -3.46 -15.85
C ASN A 63 -1.08 -3.38 -16.96
N ARG A 64 -2.20 -2.70 -16.69
CA ARG A 64 -3.27 -2.52 -17.67
C ARG A 64 -2.85 -1.61 -18.82
N GLN A 65 -2.10 -0.54 -18.55
CA GLN A 65 -1.52 0.33 -19.59
C GLN A 65 -0.56 -0.45 -20.50
N ALA A 66 0.30 -1.31 -19.92
CA ALA A 66 1.18 -2.18 -20.69
C ALA A 66 0.38 -3.16 -21.57
N ALA A 67 -0.72 -3.73 -21.06
CA ALA A 67 -1.58 -4.63 -21.82
C ALA A 67 -2.35 -3.92 -22.95
N THR A 68 -2.82 -2.69 -22.74
CA THR A 68 -3.49 -1.89 -23.79
C THR A 68 -2.55 -1.39 -24.88
N ALA A 69 -1.25 -1.29 -24.61
CA ALA A 69 -0.25 -0.90 -25.61
C ALA A 69 0.21 -2.07 -26.50
N GLN A 70 -0.17 -3.30 -26.16
CA GLN A 70 0.17 -4.53 -26.90
C GLN A 70 -0.98 -5.04 -27.79
N ALA A 71 -2.08 -4.30 -27.90
CA ALA A 71 -3.23 -4.59 -28.77
C ALA A 71 -3.35 -3.52 -29.86
#